data_AF-A0A8H4LGT4-F1
#
_entry.id   AF-A0A8H4LGT4-F1
#
_cell.length_a   1.000
_cell.length_b   1.000
_cell.length_c   1.000
_cell.angle_alpha   90.00
_cell.angle_beta   90.00
_cell.angle_gamma   90.00
#
_symmetry.space_group_name_H-M   'P 1'
#
loop_
_entity.id
_entity.type
_entity.pdbx_description
1 polymer ?
#
loop_
_entity_poly.entity_id
_entity_poly.type
_entity_poly.pdbx_seq_one_letter_code
_entity_poly.pdbx_strand_id
1 'polypeptide(L)'
;MFVRLRRDGTVSHRLNRRSPGYKRPKKHEFFQASNLLLDLDDVFSEHVRPSNEDDEARMLKHWSVDPKRREVKSRLRQLQRELDRSRRQVFDVSSGVAKSWLPSHHDILSLALNGSQSPAPPSESSVEGHQGLASVSNTDTPGSREQPNTLHTIRSRSGIPERAQGNDEMLLHWFQLRNQLTRPEPHTNKPPPSPAQLVEALQKETSVTGIRRLVSRALSSGLDATCFSQAHLFVSSELQNSFDFLLTLGKEKNGTCHNLLAFLGNLSQRLSPRGAHIGAPLCGLGLRLSAAICKPRATMEYLDIGFGHGYWAANDQVMGDLLSTLETYLHQLSMSPGLRSLEVADKQRLLQLLTGVYNKDQTTEKSVRSLALYFLQERRDEVNYTRMALGIYRCYIVLLGHLGAVASLWQEWRSSGIAIGNLIQNGRLPIPDGQPDAIVVEAFQSAIAASLSVVALGEDEVPKDLDLAGCVTLDLVSINKQKQDARPGYQQEEAHPMRGFVDGDIRAALGLPLDGWLEEVRRLA
;
A
#
# COMPACT_ATOMS: atom_id res chain seq x y z
N MET A 1 -30.92 28.58 -70.33
CA MET A 1 -30.63 29.19 -71.65
C MET A 1 -31.44 30.47 -71.70
N PHE A 2 -30.81 31.65 -71.70
CA PHE A 2 -31.55 32.91 -71.76
C PHE A 2 -31.55 33.41 -73.21
N VAL A 3 -32.74 33.48 -73.81
CA VAL A 3 -32.94 34.05 -75.14
C VAL A 3 -33.28 35.53 -74.96
N ARG A 4 -32.46 36.40 -75.55
CA ARG A 4 -32.75 37.83 -75.62
C ARG A 4 -32.96 38.20 -77.09
N LEU A 5 -34.21 38.40 -77.47
CA LEU A 5 -34.58 38.90 -78.80
C LEU A 5 -34.12 40.35 -78.95
N ARG A 6 -33.31 40.64 -79.98
CA ARG A 6 -33.10 42.00 -80.46
C ARG A 6 -34.13 42.30 -81.55
N ARG A 7 -34.50 43.59 -81.69
CA ARG A 7 -35.59 44.09 -82.55
C ARG A 7 -35.34 43.94 -84.06
N ASP A 8 -34.24 43.35 -84.47
CA ASP A 8 -33.83 43.10 -85.86
C ASP A 8 -33.92 41.62 -86.27
N GLY A 9 -34.57 40.76 -85.46
CA GLY A 9 -34.96 39.40 -85.86
C GLY A 9 -33.80 38.40 -85.96
N THR A 10 -32.58 38.75 -85.58
CA THR A 10 -31.46 37.80 -85.52
C THR A 10 -31.30 37.22 -84.10
N VAL A 11 -31.37 35.89 -84.00
CA VAL A 11 -31.20 35.14 -82.75
C VAL A 11 -29.70 34.84 -82.57
N SER A 12 -29.08 35.37 -81.52
CA SER A 12 -27.69 35.04 -81.16
C SER A 12 -27.67 34.14 -79.93
N HIS A 13 -27.05 32.96 -80.06
CA HIS A 13 -26.84 32.04 -78.95
C HIS A 13 -25.56 32.43 -78.19
N ARG A 14 -25.68 32.85 -76.93
CA ARG A 14 -24.53 32.85 -76.00
C ARG A 14 -24.44 31.49 -75.32
N LEU A 15 -23.46 30.69 -75.74
CA LEU A 15 -23.00 29.53 -74.98
C LEU A 15 -22.43 30.04 -73.65
N ASN A 16 -23.09 29.69 -72.54
CA ASN A 16 -22.49 29.87 -71.22
C ASN A 16 -21.29 28.91 -71.14
N ARG A 17 -20.07 29.45 -71.21
CA ARG A 17 -18.84 28.70 -70.95
C ARG A 17 -18.94 28.13 -69.53
N ARG A 18 -19.12 26.81 -69.41
CA ARG A 18 -18.96 26.09 -68.14
C ARG A 18 -17.54 26.35 -67.63
N SER A 19 -17.44 26.84 -66.39
CA SER A 19 -16.16 26.96 -65.67
C SER A 19 -15.48 25.58 -65.58
N PRO A 20 -14.20 25.43 -65.93
CA PRO A 20 -13.49 24.17 -65.80
C PRO A 20 -13.02 24.04 -64.35
N GLY A 21 -13.80 23.30 -63.55
CA GLY A 21 -13.49 23.15 -62.12
C GLY A 21 -14.26 22.05 -61.43
N TYR A 22 -14.66 20.97 -62.12
CA TYR A 22 -15.16 19.79 -61.43
C TYR A 22 -13.97 19.06 -60.81
N LYS A 23 -13.74 19.26 -59.51
CA LYS A 23 -12.93 18.35 -58.70
C LYS A 23 -13.56 16.96 -58.85
N ARG A 24 -12.82 16.01 -59.45
CA ARG A 24 -13.25 14.60 -59.47
C ARG A 24 -13.59 14.21 -58.02
N PRO A 25 -14.78 13.65 -57.75
CA PRO A 25 -15.09 13.15 -56.42
C PRO A 25 -14.02 12.12 -56.05
N LYS A 26 -13.60 12.12 -54.77
CA LYS A 26 -12.63 11.14 -54.26
C LYS A 26 -13.20 9.75 -54.58
N LYS A 27 -12.35 8.80 -55.00
CA LYS A 27 -12.65 7.44 -55.52
C LYS A 27 -13.60 6.55 -54.68
N HIS A 28 -14.24 7.05 -53.62
CA HIS A 28 -15.03 6.30 -52.65
C HIS A 28 -16.46 6.86 -52.47
N GLU A 29 -16.89 7.80 -53.31
CA GLU A 29 -18.28 8.25 -53.41
C GLU A 29 -19.00 7.48 -54.52
N PHE A 30 -19.36 6.23 -54.22
CA PHE A 30 -20.26 5.46 -55.07
C PHE A 30 -21.69 5.92 -54.78
N PHE A 31 -22.30 6.59 -55.75
CA PHE A 31 -23.74 6.80 -55.82
C PHE A 31 -24.41 5.53 -56.33
N GLN A 32 -25.63 5.26 -55.84
CA GLN A 32 -26.45 4.20 -56.41
C GLN A 32 -26.93 4.71 -57.77
N ALA A 33 -26.38 4.18 -58.86
CA ALA A 33 -26.91 4.44 -60.19
C ALA A 33 -28.31 3.81 -60.23
N SER A 34 -29.35 4.63 -60.34
CA SER A 34 -30.67 4.10 -60.68
C SER A 34 -30.58 3.54 -62.10
N ASN A 35 -31.24 2.41 -62.35
CA ASN A 35 -31.35 1.83 -63.70
C ASN A 35 -32.27 2.65 -64.63
N LEU A 36 -32.41 3.96 -64.36
CA LEU A 36 -33.20 4.85 -65.19
C LEU A 36 -32.36 5.18 -66.43
N LEU A 37 -32.65 4.50 -67.54
CA LEU A 37 -32.27 4.99 -68.86
C LEU A 37 -33.04 6.31 -69.06
N LEU A 38 -32.33 7.43 -68.92
CA LEU A 38 -32.84 8.73 -69.34
C LEU A 38 -32.60 8.81 -70.85
N ASP A 39 -33.66 8.65 -71.64
CA ASP A 39 -33.65 9.06 -73.04
C ASP A 39 -33.55 10.60 -73.04
N LEU A 40 -32.35 11.11 -73.29
CA LEU A 40 -32.03 12.55 -73.26
C LEU A 40 -32.41 13.26 -74.57
N ASP A 41 -33.04 12.54 -75.49
CA ASP A 41 -33.18 12.93 -76.89
C ASP A 41 -34.55 13.59 -77.14
N ASP A 42 -35.49 13.44 -76.20
CA ASP A 42 -36.89 13.84 -76.37
C ASP A 42 -37.31 14.95 -75.39
N VAL A 43 -36.61 16.08 -75.47
CA VAL A 43 -36.90 17.30 -74.68
C VAL A 43 -38.17 18.01 -75.16
N PHE A 44 -38.79 17.55 -76.26
CA PHE A 44 -39.94 18.17 -76.91
C PHE A 44 -41.20 17.30 -76.94
N SER A 45 -41.18 16.10 -76.35
CA SER A 45 -42.38 15.30 -76.20
C SER A 45 -43.36 15.97 -75.23
N GLU A 46 -44.62 16.12 -75.67
CA GLU A 46 -45.74 16.61 -74.85
C GLU A 46 -45.97 15.79 -73.58
N HIS A 47 -45.37 14.60 -73.48
CA HIS A 47 -45.52 13.68 -72.36
C HIS A 47 -44.42 13.84 -71.30
N VAL A 48 -43.41 14.69 -71.55
CA VAL A 48 -42.29 14.93 -70.62
C VAL A 48 -42.40 16.32 -70.02
N ARG A 49 -42.78 16.37 -68.73
CA ARG A 49 -42.87 17.66 -68.01
C ARG A 49 -41.46 18.23 -67.75
N PRO A 50 -41.25 19.55 -67.87
CA PRO A 50 -39.97 20.18 -67.50
C PRO A 50 -39.66 19.97 -66.01
N SER A 51 -38.39 19.67 -65.69
CA SER A 51 -37.92 19.59 -64.31
C SER A 51 -38.07 20.95 -63.63
N ASN A 52 -38.67 20.98 -62.44
CA ASN A 52 -38.80 22.20 -61.63
C ASN A 52 -37.80 22.23 -60.46
N GLU A 53 -37.69 23.36 -59.77
CA GLU A 53 -36.78 23.51 -58.62
C GLU A 53 -37.10 22.54 -57.48
N ASP A 54 -38.38 22.14 -57.32
CA ASP A 54 -38.80 21.14 -56.33
C ASP A 54 -38.31 19.72 -56.71
N ASP A 55 -38.25 19.40 -58.00
CA ASP A 55 -37.69 18.15 -58.51
C ASP A 55 -36.19 18.10 -58.25
N GLU A 56 -35.46 19.19 -58.48
CA GLU A 56 -34.04 19.31 -58.12
C GLU A 56 -33.82 19.15 -56.60
N ALA A 57 -34.65 19.78 -55.77
CA ALA A 57 -34.57 19.65 -54.31
C ALA A 57 -34.86 18.21 -53.83
N ARG A 58 -35.84 17.53 -54.44
CA ARG A 58 -36.15 16.11 -54.16
C ARG A 58 -35.00 15.19 -54.57
N MET A 59 -34.41 15.43 -55.74
CA MET A 59 -33.25 14.66 -56.22
C MET A 59 -32.02 14.91 -55.35
N LEU A 60 -31.74 16.15 -54.95
CA LEU A 60 -30.66 16.47 -54.00
C LEU A 60 -30.85 15.78 -52.65
N LYS A 61 -32.08 15.73 -52.13
CA LYS A 61 -32.40 14.99 -50.91
C LYS A 61 -32.21 13.49 -51.08
N HIS A 62 -32.60 12.92 -52.23
CA HIS A 62 -32.45 11.49 -52.52
C HIS A 62 -31.00 11.07 -52.78
N TRP A 63 -30.19 11.96 -53.37
CA TRP A 63 -28.76 11.76 -53.61
C TRP A 63 -27.86 12.23 -52.45
N SER A 64 -28.44 12.86 -51.43
CA SER A 64 -27.71 13.23 -50.23
C SER A 64 -27.21 11.97 -49.51
N VAL A 65 -26.04 12.08 -48.86
CA VAL A 65 -25.40 10.95 -48.20
C VAL A 65 -26.35 10.34 -47.18
N ASP A 66 -26.78 9.10 -47.45
CA ASP A 66 -27.67 8.33 -46.58
C ASP A 66 -27.17 8.42 -45.11
N PRO A 67 -28.00 8.93 -44.17
CA PRO A 67 -27.64 9.04 -42.77
C PRO A 67 -27.21 7.68 -42.19
N LYS A 68 -27.81 6.57 -42.63
CA LYS A 68 -27.41 5.22 -42.21
C LYS A 68 -26.00 4.90 -42.67
N ARG A 69 -25.62 5.26 -43.89
CA ARG A 69 -24.26 5.06 -44.41
C ARG A 69 -23.23 5.92 -43.70
N ARG A 70 -23.60 7.14 -43.28
CA ARG A 70 -22.74 8.01 -42.46
C ARG A 70 -22.53 7.41 -41.07
N GLU A 71 -23.58 6.88 -40.46
CA GLU A 71 -23.54 6.19 -39.18
C GLU A 71 -22.71 4.90 -39.24
N VAL A 72 -22.89 4.07 -40.28
CA VAL A 72 -22.05 2.88 -40.48
C VAL A 72 -20.59 3.27 -40.66
N LYS A 73 -20.29 4.34 -41.41
CA LYS A 73 -18.91 4.84 -41.56
C LYS A 73 -18.32 5.40 -40.26
N SER A 74 -19.13 6.00 -39.38
CA SER A 74 -18.63 6.47 -38.07
C SER A 74 -18.37 5.29 -37.14
N ARG A 75 -19.29 4.32 -37.06
CA ARG A 75 -19.13 3.06 -36.31
C ARG A 75 -17.89 2.28 -36.76
N LEU A 76 -17.67 2.15 -38.08
CA LEU A 76 -16.49 1.47 -38.63
C LEU A 76 -15.19 2.18 -38.22
N ARG A 77 -15.15 3.51 -38.28
CA ARG A 77 -13.99 4.31 -37.83
C ARG A 77 -13.75 4.21 -36.33
N GLN A 78 -14.80 4.05 -35.52
CA GLN A 78 -14.67 3.81 -34.09
C GLN A 78 -14.07 2.41 -33.84
N LEU A 79 -14.63 1.38 -34.47
CA LEU A 79 -14.12 0.00 -34.37
C LEU A 79 -12.65 -0.11 -34.78
N GLN A 80 -12.25 0.58 -35.85
CA GLN A 80 -10.85 0.58 -36.29
C GLN A 80 -9.93 1.21 -35.24
N ARG A 81 -10.32 2.33 -34.64
CA ARG A 81 -9.56 2.97 -33.55
C ARG A 81 -9.46 2.07 -32.31
N GLU A 82 -10.55 1.42 -31.93
CA GLU A 82 -10.57 0.46 -30.82
C GLU A 82 -9.64 -0.73 -31.10
N LEU A 83 -9.65 -1.25 -32.32
CA LEU A 83 -8.82 -2.37 -32.74
C LEU A 83 -7.33 -1.99 -32.75
N ASP A 84 -6.97 -0.83 -33.28
CA ASP A 84 -5.60 -0.33 -33.28
C ASP A 84 -5.10 -0.09 -31.85
N ARG A 85 -5.94 0.50 -30.97
CA ARG A 85 -5.63 0.67 -29.55
C ARG A 85 -5.43 -0.68 -28.86
N SER A 86 -6.35 -1.63 -29.07
CA SER A 86 -6.26 -2.98 -28.50
C SER A 86 -5.00 -3.69 -28.97
N ARG A 87 -4.65 -3.63 -30.26
CA ARG A 87 -3.43 -4.23 -30.81
C ARG A 87 -2.16 -3.63 -30.20
N ARG A 88 -2.08 -2.30 -30.08
CA ARG A 88 -0.94 -1.65 -29.42
C ARG A 88 -0.82 -2.08 -27.97
N GLN A 89 -1.93 -2.06 -27.22
CA GLN A 89 -1.93 -2.50 -25.82
C GLN A 89 -1.54 -3.97 -25.69
N VAL A 90 -2.01 -4.85 -26.58
CA VAL A 90 -1.61 -6.27 -26.61
C VAL A 90 -0.14 -6.44 -26.92
N PHE A 91 0.38 -5.70 -27.90
CA PHE A 91 1.79 -5.74 -28.26
C PHE A 91 2.68 -5.23 -27.11
N ASP A 92 2.28 -4.13 -26.49
CA ASP A 92 2.94 -3.62 -25.30
C ASP A 92 2.91 -4.69 -24.21
N VAL A 93 1.77 -5.35 -24.02
CA VAL A 93 1.57 -6.38 -23.01
C VAL A 93 2.36 -7.66 -23.28
N SER A 94 2.49 -8.08 -24.53
CA SER A 94 3.22 -9.29 -24.92
C SER A 94 4.74 -9.11 -24.99
N SER A 95 5.20 -7.87 -25.17
CA SER A 95 6.64 -7.53 -25.22
C SER A 95 7.29 -7.40 -23.84
N GLY A 96 6.51 -7.15 -22.78
CA GLY A 96 7.02 -7.02 -21.40
C GLY A 96 6.83 -8.29 -20.58
N VAL A 97 7.92 -8.90 -20.10
CA VAL A 97 7.87 -10.12 -19.26
C VAL A 97 7.25 -9.84 -17.88
N ALA A 98 7.34 -8.60 -17.38
CA ALA A 98 6.94 -8.19 -16.04
C ALA A 98 5.91 -7.04 -16.07
N LYS A 99 4.65 -7.34 -16.40
CA LYS A 99 3.53 -6.37 -16.28
C LYS A 99 2.52 -6.81 -15.24
N SER A 100 2.21 -5.92 -14.31
CA SER A 100 1.29 -6.12 -13.18
C SER A 100 -0.18 -6.27 -13.60
N TRP A 101 -0.60 -5.62 -14.68
CA TRP A 101 -2.02 -5.50 -15.06
C TRP A 101 -2.53 -6.58 -16.01
N LEU A 102 -1.76 -7.64 -16.21
CA LEU A 102 -2.17 -8.78 -17.01
C LEU A 102 -3.21 -9.64 -16.28
N PRO A 103 -4.22 -10.21 -16.97
CA PRO A 103 -5.23 -11.04 -16.33
C PRO A 103 -4.61 -12.31 -15.74
N SER A 104 -4.89 -12.55 -14.45
CA SER A 104 -4.54 -13.76 -13.70
C SER A 104 -5.72 -14.71 -13.64
N HIS A 105 -5.48 -15.98 -13.32
CA HIS A 105 -6.54 -16.97 -13.04
C HIS A 105 -7.48 -16.50 -11.93
N HIS A 106 -6.96 -15.81 -10.92
CA HIS A 106 -7.78 -15.21 -9.87
C HIS A 106 -8.76 -14.18 -10.44
N ASP A 107 -8.34 -13.37 -11.41
CA ASP A 107 -9.21 -12.34 -12.01
C ASP A 107 -10.28 -12.98 -12.90
N ILE A 108 -9.93 -14.04 -13.63
CA ILE A 108 -10.89 -14.82 -14.42
C ILE A 108 -11.94 -15.43 -13.50
N LEU A 109 -11.53 -16.02 -12.38
CA LEU A 109 -12.44 -16.58 -11.39
C LEU A 109 -13.31 -15.50 -10.74
N SER A 110 -12.70 -14.38 -10.32
CA SER A 110 -13.43 -13.26 -9.73
C SER A 110 -14.45 -12.68 -10.70
N LEU A 111 -14.09 -12.57 -11.99
CA LEU A 111 -15.01 -12.13 -13.03
C LEU A 111 -16.13 -13.15 -13.26
N ALA A 112 -15.83 -14.45 -13.27
CA ALA A 112 -16.84 -15.49 -13.44
C ALA A 112 -17.85 -15.54 -12.28
N LEU A 113 -17.39 -15.26 -11.05
CA LEU A 113 -18.25 -15.26 -9.86
C LEU A 113 -19.04 -13.96 -9.69
N ASN A 114 -18.42 -12.81 -9.98
CA ASN A 114 -19.00 -11.50 -9.67
C ASN A 114 -19.57 -10.76 -10.88
N GLY A 115 -19.38 -11.28 -12.10
CA GLY A 115 -19.79 -10.63 -13.34
C GLY A 115 -19.03 -9.34 -13.64
N SER A 116 -19.44 -8.63 -14.70
CA SER A 116 -18.98 -7.26 -14.92
C SER A 116 -19.65 -6.37 -13.87
N GLN A 117 -18.89 -6.01 -12.84
CA GLN A 117 -19.29 -4.96 -11.92
C GLN A 117 -19.29 -3.63 -12.68
N SER A 118 -20.39 -3.33 -13.36
CA SER A 118 -20.64 -2.03 -13.95
C SER A 118 -20.61 -0.99 -12.83
N PRO A 119 -19.88 0.12 -12.96
CA PRO A 119 -20.00 1.20 -11.98
C PRO A 119 -21.47 1.64 -11.98
N ALA A 120 -22.15 1.39 -10.86
CA ALA A 120 -23.51 1.86 -10.69
C ALA A 120 -23.53 3.38 -10.95
N PRO A 121 -24.48 3.91 -11.72
CA PRO A 121 -24.68 5.35 -11.73
C PRO A 121 -24.92 5.82 -10.29
N PRO A 122 -24.47 7.01 -9.89
CA PRO A 122 -24.79 7.55 -8.58
C PRO A 122 -26.31 7.71 -8.50
N SER A 123 -26.98 6.77 -7.82
CA SER A 123 -28.42 6.83 -7.62
C SER A 123 -28.73 7.88 -6.57
N GLU A 124 -29.18 9.04 -7.04
CA GLU A 124 -30.02 9.92 -6.25
C GLU A 124 -31.36 9.20 -6.01
N SER A 125 -31.75 9.09 -4.73
CA SER A 125 -33.11 8.80 -4.21
C SER A 125 -33.71 7.39 -4.38
N SER A 126 -34.01 6.75 -3.22
CA SER A 126 -35.21 5.97 -2.84
C SER A 126 -34.83 5.02 -1.68
N VAL A 127 -35.06 5.38 -0.41
CA VAL A 127 -36.29 5.21 0.39
C VAL A 127 -37.07 3.92 0.07
N GLU A 128 -37.06 3.05 1.07
CA GLU A 128 -38.00 1.96 1.39
C GLU A 128 -37.98 0.64 0.59
N GLY A 129 -37.38 -0.35 1.26
CA GLY A 129 -37.98 -1.68 1.48
C GLY A 129 -37.93 -2.64 0.30
N HIS A 130 -37.26 -3.77 0.47
CA HIS A 130 -37.82 -5.13 0.44
C HIS A 130 -36.66 -6.11 0.73
N GLN A 131 -36.76 -6.81 1.85
CA GLN A 131 -35.82 -7.82 2.31
C GLN A 131 -35.93 -9.07 1.42
N GLY A 132 -34.79 -9.67 1.06
CA GLY A 132 -34.74 -10.92 0.32
C GLY A 132 -33.33 -11.50 0.19
N LEU A 133 -32.84 -12.12 1.26
CA LEU A 133 -31.89 -13.25 1.30
C LEU A 133 -30.63 -13.19 0.40
N ALA A 134 -29.63 -12.44 0.85
CA ALA A 134 -28.22 -12.77 0.64
C ALA A 134 -27.39 -12.26 1.83
N SER A 135 -27.70 -12.79 3.03
CA SER A 135 -26.91 -12.57 4.23
C SER A 135 -25.99 -13.76 4.44
N VAL A 136 -24.76 -13.67 3.93
CA VAL A 136 -23.60 -14.42 4.47
C VAL A 136 -22.36 -13.55 4.29
N SER A 137 -21.77 -13.17 5.43
CA SER A 137 -20.45 -12.51 5.62
C SER A 137 -20.41 -10.98 5.58
N ASN A 138 -21.14 -10.35 6.52
CA ASN A 138 -20.65 -9.12 7.14
C ASN A 138 -19.52 -9.48 8.12
N THR A 139 -18.28 -9.47 7.64
CA THR A 139 -17.15 -9.11 8.50
C THR A 139 -16.71 -7.73 8.06
N ASP A 140 -17.00 -6.75 8.91
CA ASP A 140 -16.56 -5.36 8.77
C ASP A 140 -15.03 -5.29 8.73
N THR A 141 -14.47 -5.33 7.52
CA THR A 141 -13.13 -4.79 7.26
C THR A 141 -13.27 -3.31 6.89
N PRO A 142 -12.68 -2.38 7.66
CA PRO A 142 -12.62 -0.98 7.27
C PRO A 142 -11.65 -0.87 6.08
N GLY A 143 -12.19 -0.70 4.87
CA GLY A 143 -11.38 -0.55 3.65
C GLY A 143 -12.10 -0.67 2.31
N SER A 144 -13.38 -1.02 2.26
CA SER A 144 -14.05 -1.39 1.00
C SER A 144 -14.80 -0.27 0.27
N ARG A 145 -14.57 1.02 0.56
CA ARG A 145 -15.33 2.10 -0.11
C ARG A 145 -14.62 2.90 -1.20
N GLU A 146 -13.31 2.74 -1.43
CA GLU A 146 -12.60 3.55 -2.43
C GLU A 146 -11.56 2.81 -3.29
N GLN A 147 -11.59 1.47 -3.38
CA GLN A 147 -10.74 0.81 -4.37
C GLN A 147 -11.36 0.93 -5.77
N PRO A 148 -10.69 1.58 -6.75
CA PRO A 148 -11.12 1.52 -8.13
C PRO A 148 -11.19 0.06 -8.54
N ASN A 149 -12.35 -0.35 -9.03
CA ASN A 149 -12.70 -1.73 -9.33
C ASN A 149 -11.54 -2.43 -10.08
N THR A 150 -10.82 -3.33 -9.40
CA THR A 150 -9.54 -3.87 -9.90
C THR A 150 -9.71 -4.52 -11.27
N LEU A 151 -10.86 -5.16 -11.53
CA LEU A 151 -11.22 -5.73 -12.83
C LEU A 151 -11.33 -4.67 -13.93
N HIS A 152 -11.86 -3.49 -13.63
CA HIS A 152 -11.92 -2.37 -14.56
C HIS A 152 -10.51 -1.87 -14.94
N THR A 153 -9.62 -1.77 -13.96
CA THR A 153 -8.21 -1.37 -14.19
C THR A 153 -7.47 -2.41 -15.03
N ILE A 154 -7.66 -3.70 -14.75
CA ILE A 154 -7.08 -4.79 -15.55
C ILE A 154 -7.59 -4.71 -16.99
N ARG A 155 -8.90 -4.56 -17.19
CA ARG A 155 -9.53 -4.46 -18.51
C ARG A 155 -8.89 -3.35 -19.35
N SER A 156 -8.88 -2.13 -18.80
CA SER A 156 -8.40 -0.93 -19.48
C SER A 156 -6.91 -1.00 -19.83
N ARG A 157 -6.10 -1.68 -18.99
CA ARG A 157 -4.65 -1.85 -19.19
C ARG A 157 -4.27 -3.10 -19.99
N SER A 158 -5.15 -4.11 -20.10
CA SER A 158 -4.89 -5.37 -20.81
C SER A 158 -5.28 -5.35 -22.31
N GLY A 159 -5.73 -4.21 -22.82
CA GLY A 159 -6.21 -4.12 -24.20
C GLY A 159 -7.48 -4.93 -24.46
N ILE A 160 -8.34 -5.08 -23.45
CA ILE A 160 -9.66 -5.67 -23.59
C ILE A 160 -10.62 -4.60 -24.09
N PRO A 161 -11.34 -4.81 -25.21
CA PRO A 161 -12.24 -3.82 -25.79
C PRO A 161 -13.34 -3.36 -24.83
N GLU A 162 -13.72 -2.07 -24.88
CA GLU A 162 -14.77 -1.52 -24.01
C GLU A 162 -16.13 -2.21 -24.21
N ARG A 163 -16.45 -2.55 -25.46
CA ARG A 163 -17.66 -3.32 -25.83
C ARG A 163 -17.80 -4.67 -25.12
N ALA A 164 -16.72 -5.24 -24.60
CA ALA A 164 -16.79 -6.48 -23.83
C ALA A 164 -17.41 -6.28 -22.44
N GLN A 165 -17.50 -5.05 -21.92
CA GLN A 165 -18.07 -4.77 -20.60
C GLN A 165 -19.57 -5.03 -20.52
N GLY A 166 -20.32 -4.86 -21.62
CA GLY A 166 -21.77 -5.05 -21.60
C GLY A 166 -22.22 -6.51 -21.67
N ASN A 167 -21.29 -7.46 -21.76
CA ASN A 167 -21.60 -8.89 -21.84
C ASN A 167 -20.52 -9.69 -21.10
N ASP A 168 -20.92 -10.28 -19.97
CA ASP A 168 -20.04 -11.01 -19.07
C ASP A 168 -19.36 -12.22 -19.76
N GLU A 169 -20.06 -12.92 -20.65
CA GLU A 169 -19.49 -14.03 -21.41
C GLU A 169 -18.36 -13.55 -22.34
N MET A 170 -18.60 -12.44 -23.05
CA MET A 170 -17.57 -11.83 -23.89
C MET A 170 -16.40 -11.33 -23.05
N LEU A 171 -16.66 -10.70 -21.91
CA LEU A 171 -15.62 -10.22 -21.01
C LEU A 171 -14.75 -11.37 -20.50
N LEU A 172 -15.38 -12.45 -20.05
CA LEU A 172 -14.70 -13.65 -19.58
C LEU A 172 -13.85 -14.27 -20.68
N HIS A 173 -14.39 -14.39 -21.89
CA HIS A 173 -13.66 -14.88 -23.06
C HIS A 173 -12.41 -14.02 -23.36
N TRP A 174 -12.52 -12.69 -23.29
CA TRP A 174 -11.36 -11.81 -23.48
C TRP A 174 -10.31 -11.96 -22.37
N PHE A 175 -10.73 -12.08 -21.11
CA PHE A 175 -9.81 -12.32 -20.00
C PHE A 175 -9.06 -13.64 -20.17
N GLN A 176 -9.76 -14.71 -20.58
CA GLN A 176 -9.15 -16.01 -20.87
C GLN A 176 -8.17 -15.94 -22.03
N LEU A 177 -8.55 -15.31 -23.15
CA LEU A 177 -7.69 -15.14 -24.32
C LEU A 177 -6.40 -14.39 -23.96
N ARG A 178 -6.50 -13.32 -23.16
CA ARG A 178 -5.34 -12.54 -22.72
C ARG A 178 -4.44 -13.30 -21.77
N ASN A 179 -5.00 -14.12 -20.87
CA ASN A 179 -4.22 -14.98 -20.00
C ASN A 179 -3.45 -16.06 -20.80
N GLN A 180 -4.08 -16.64 -21.83
CA GLN A 180 -3.43 -17.62 -22.72
C GLN A 180 -2.21 -17.06 -23.43
N LEU A 181 -2.25 -15.81 -23.92
CA LEU A 181 -1.10 -15.15 -24.55
C LEU A 181 0.10 -14.98 -23.61
N THR A 182 -0.12 -15.08 -22.31
CA THR A 182 0.92 -14.97 -21.29
C THR A 182 1.40 -16.29 -20.74
N ARG A 183 0.75 -17.40 -21.10
CA ARG A 183 1.26 -18.71 -20.73
C ARG A 183 2.59 -18.93 -21.46
N PRO A 184 3.64 -19.37 -20.76
CA PRO A 184 4.71 -20.06 -21.45
C PRO A 184 4.05 -21.29 -22.10
N GLU A 185 4.04 -21.37 -23.43
CA GLU A 185 3.66 -22.63 -24.06
C GLU A 185 4.65 -23.70 -23.58
N PRO A 186 4.20 -24.93 -23.33
CA PRO A 186 5.07 -26.02 -22.89
C PRO A 186 6.23 -26.33 -23.87
N HIS A 187 6.22 -25.75 -25.07
CA HIS A 187 7.27 -25.87 -26.08
C HIS A 187 8.04 -24.56 -26.36
N THR A 188 7.68 -23.45 -25.72
CA THR A 188 8.47 -22.21 -25.77
C THR A 188 9.35 -22.14 -24.53
N ASN A 189 10.66 -22.33 -24.71
CA ASN A 189 11.71 -22.05 -23.71
C ASN A 189 11.79 -20.55 -23.38
N LYS A 190 10.69 -19.91 -22.96
CA LYS A 190 10.74 -18.54 -22.45
C LYS A 190 11.33 -18.61 -21.04
N PRO A 191 12.52 -18.03 -20.82
CA PRO A 191 13.12 -18.04 -19.50
C PRO A 191 12.22 -17.31 -18.50
N PRO A 192 12.25 -17.71 -17.21
CA PRO A 192 11.56 -16.97 -16.16
C PRO A 192 12.03 -15.50 -16.14
N PRO A 193 11.21 -14.57 -15.64
CA PRO A 193 11.63 -13.19 -15.49
C PRO A 193 12.91 -13.13 -14.65
N SER A 194 13.89 -12.34 -15.10
CA SER A 194 15.10 -12.10 -14.30
C SER A 194 14.80 -11.14 -13.14
N PRO A 195 15.57 -11.19 -12.03
CA PRO A 195 15.43 -10.22 -10.94
C PRO A 195 15.54 -8.76 -11.42
N ALA A 196 16.43 -8.47 -12.37
CA ALA A 196 16.59 -7.14 -12.95
C ALA A 196 15.33 -6.64 -13.68
N GLN A 197 14.64 -7.53 -14.41
CA GLN A 197 13.37 -7.20 -15.05
C GLN A 197 12.25 -6.94 -14.04
N LEU A 198 12.26 -7.63 -12.90
CA LEU A 198 11.32 -7.36 -11.81
C LEU A 198 11.60 -5.98 -11.18
N VAL A 199 12.85 -5.65 -10.90
CA VAL A 199 13.28 -4.34 -10.37
C VAL A 199 12.84 -3.21 -11.30
N GLU A 200 13.12 -3.31 -12.61
CA GLU A 200 12.71 -2.29 -13.58
C GLU A 200 11.18 -2.12 -13.65
N ALA A 201 10.44 -3.21 -13.50
CA ALA A 201 8.99 -3.16 -13.48
C ALA A 201 8.45 -2.55 -12.16
N LEU A 202 9.08 -2.84 -11.02
CA LEU A 202 8.70 -2.25 -9.72
C LEU A 202 8.83 -0.73 -9.73
N GLN A 203 9.92 -0.20 -10.31
CA GLN A 203 10.15 1.25 -10.44
C GLN A 203 9.06 1.99 -11.23
N LYS A 204 8.31 1.28 -12.08
CA LYS A 204 7.22 1.84 -12.89
C LYS A 204 5.86 1.71 -12.22
N GLU A 205 5.75 0.95 -11.13
CA GLU A 205 4.48 0.73 -10.44
C GLU A 205 4.21 1.80 -9.38
N THR A 206 3.00 2.37 -9.42
CA THR A 206 2.57 3.45 -8.53
C THR A 206 1.42 3.02 -7.61
N SER A 207 1.19 1.72 -7.44
CA SER A 207 0.12 1.22 -6.58
C SER A 207 0.50 -0.08 -5.86
N VAL A 208 0.02 -0.26 -4.64
CA VAL A 208 0.21 -1.48 -3.85
C VAL A 208 -0.35 -2.70 -4.58
N THR A 209 -1.54 -2.57 -5.19
CA THR A 209 -2.16 -3.64 -5.97
C THR A 209 -1.32 -4.01 -7.19
N GLY A 210 -0.74 -3.03 -7.90
CA GLY A 210 0.17 -3.26 -9.01
C GLY A 210 1.41 -4.06 -8.58
N ILE A 211 2.09 -3.63 -7.52
CA ILE A 211 3.26 -4.31 -6.96
C ILE A 211 2.91 -5.75 -6.54
N ARG A 212 1.79 -5.94 -5.82
CA ARG A 212 1.32 -7.26 -5.38
C ARG A 212 1.12 -8.21 -6.57
N ARG A 213 0.47 -7.73 -7.63
CA ARG A 213 0.24 -8.53 -8.84
C ARG A 213 1.54 -8.85 -9.56
N LEU A 214 2.45 -7.88 -9.65
CA LEU A 214 3.75 -8.05 -10.29
C LEU A 214 4.59 -9.13 -9.60
N VAL A 215 4.76 -9.04 -8.27
CA VAL A 215 5.51 -10.01 -7.47
C VAL A 215 4.84 -11.39 -7.52
N SER A 216 3.51 -11.45 -7.38
CA SER A 216 2.76 -12.70 -7.46
C SER A 216 2.98 -13.42 -8.79
N ARG A 217 2.93 -12.66 -9.88
CA ARG A 217 3.16 -13.17 -11.24
C ARG A 217 4.60 -13.63 -11.42
N ALA A 218 5.58 -12.85 -10.99
CA ALA A 218 6.99 -13.22 -11.11
C ALA A 218 7.27 -14.56 -10.40
N LEU A 219 6.77 -14.73 -9.17
CA LEU A 219 6.88 -15.97 -8.40
C LEU A 219 6.14 -17.16 -9.05
N SER A 220 5.02 -16.92 -9.73
CA SER A 220 4.27 -17.96 -10.45
C SER A 220 4.92 -18.33 -11.78
N SER A 221 5.65 -17.42 -12.42
CA SER A 221 6.42 -17.66 -13.64
C SER A 221 7.76 -18.36 -13.41
N GLY A 222 8.07 -18.76 -12.17
CA GLY A 222 9.29 -19.49 -11.84
C GLY A 222 10.50 -18.61 -11.52
N LEU A 223 10.31 -17.32 -11.18
CA LEU A 223 11.38 -16.51 -10.59
C LEU A 223 11.90 -17.20 -9.32
N ASP A 224 13.22 -17.26 -9.19
CA ASP A 224 13.87 -17.79 -8.00
C ASP A 224 13.48 -16.98 -6.76
N ALA A 225 12.90 -17.66 -5.78
CA ALA A 225 12.44 -17.05 -4.55
C ALA A 225 13.59 -16.49 -3.70
N THR A 226 14.83 -16.97 -3.88
CA THR A 226 15.99 -16.48 -3.14
C THR A 226 16.31 -15.02 -3.46
N CYS A 227 15.83 -14.46 -4.58
CA CYS A 227 16.05 -13.07 -4.94
C CYS A 227 15.45 -12.06 -3.96
N PHE A 228 14.48 -12.48 -3.15
CA PHE A 228 13.91 -11.67 -2.08
C PHE A 228 14.75 -11.71 -0.79
N SER A 229 15.67 -12.65 -0.65
CA SER A 229 16.58 -12.74 0.51
C SER A 229 17.98 -12.19 0.22
N GLN A 230 18.43 -12.28 -1.03
CA GLN A 230 19.80 -11.96 -1.43
C GLN A 230 20.02 -10.45 -1.62
N ALA A 231 20.93 -9.87 -0.83
CA ALA A 231 21.24 -8.44 -0.87
C ALA A 231 21.73 -7.95 -2.26
N HIS A 232 22.45 -8.81 -3.01
CA HIS A 232 23.04 -8.45 -4.30
C HIS A 232 22.04 -8.37 -5.47
N LEU A 233 20.81 -8.86 -5.29
CA LEU A 233 19.78 -8.85 -6.34
C LEU A 233 18.84 -7.64 -6.25
N PHE A 234 19.00 -6.78 -5.24
CA PHE A 234 18.29 -5.50 -5.03
C PHE A 234 16.76 -5.54 -5.01
N VAL A 235 16.10 -6.68 -5.23
CA VAL A 235 14.63 -6.80 -5.29
C VAL A 235 13.98 -6.32 -3.99
N SER A 236 14.53 -6.72 -2.84
CA SER A 236 14.00 -6.33 -1.52
C SER A 236 14.18 -4.86 -1.22
N SER A 237 15.32 -4.28 -1.60
CA SER A 237 15.57 -2.84 -1.46
C SER A 237 14.68 -2.03 -2.40
N GLU A 238 14.48 -2.48 -3.65
CA GLU A 238 13.59 -1.81 -4.60
C GLU A 238 12.13 -1.87 -4.16
N LEU A 239 11.70 -3.01 -3.61
CA LEU A 239 10.37 -3.12 -3.00
C LEU A 239 10.21 -2.16 -1.82
N GLN A 240 11.21 -2.06 -0.94
CA GLN A 240 11.21 -1.09 0.15
C GLN A 240 11.08 0.34 -0.38
N ASN A 241 11.92 0.73 -1.35
CA ASN A 241 11.89 2.07 -1.97
C ASN A 241 10.53 2.37 -2.61
N SER A 242 9.97 1.41 -3.35
CA SER A 242 8.65 1.53 -3.97
C SER A 242 7.56 1.72 -2.92
N PHE A 243 7.63 1.02 -1.79
CA PHE A 243 6.67 1.16 -0.71
C PHE A 243 6.82 2.47 0.07
N ASP A 244 8.04 2.90 0.35
CA ASP A 244 8.29 4.21 0.97
C ASP A 244 7.76 5.34 0.07
N PHE A 245 7.98 5.26 -1.25
CA PHE A 245 7.36 6.18 -2.21
C PHE A 245 5.83 6.19 -2.09
N LEU A 246 5.18 5.03 -2.07
CA LEU A 246 3.71 4.95 -1.93
C LEU A 246 3.20 5.53 -0.60
N LEU A 247 3.94 5.34 0.49
CA LEU A 247 3.61 5.93 1.80
C LEU A 247 3.69 7.47 1.79
N THR A 248 4.60 8.04 0.99
CA THR A 248 4.68 9.50 0.82
C THR A 248 3.57 10.08 -0.05
N LEU A 249 3.08 9.33 -1.05
CA LEU A 249 1.99 9.77 -1.94
C LEU A 249 0.59 9.58 -1.33
N GLY A 250 0.43 8.62 -0.41
CA GLY A 250 -0.88 8.23 0.12
C GLY A 250 -1.54 9.30 1.00
N LYS A 251 -2.78 9.68 0.68
CA LYS A 251 -3.63 10.53 1.55
C LYS A 251 -4.05 9.80 2.83
N GLU A 252 -4.32 8.50 2.73
CA GLU A 252 -4.69 7.64 3.86
C GLU A 252 -3.51 6.72 4.24
N LYS A 253 -2.64 7.22 5.12
CA LYS A 253 -1.42 6.50 5.54
C LYS A 253 -1.74 5.17 6.24
N ASN A 254 -2.73 5.13 7.12
CA ASN A 254 -3.05 3.93 7.91
C ASN A 254 -3.56 2.76 7.04
N GLY A 255 -4.53 3.02 6.15
CA GLY A 255 -5.03 2.01 5.22
C GLY A 255 -3.93 1.48 4.29
N THR A 256 -3.02 2.36 3.86
CA THR A 256 -1.85 1.96 3.06
C THR A 256 -0.88 1.09 3.86
N CYS A 257 -0.55 1.47 5.10
CA CYS A 257 0.30 0.65 5.98
C CYS A 257 -0.27 -0.74 6.22
N HIS A 258 -1.58 -0.84 6.48
CA HIS A 258 -2.25 -2.13 6.67
C HIS A 258 -2.16 -3.02 5.42
N ASN A 259 -2.43 -2.46 4.24
CA ASN A 259 -2.35 -3.18 2.97
C ASN A 259 -0.93 -3.66 2.62
N LEU A 260 0.07 -2.85 2.94
CA LEU A 260 1.48 -3.18 2.76
C LEU A 260 1.93 -4.26 3.74
N LEU A 261 1.56 -4.15 5.02
CA LEU A 261 1.89 -5.16 6.02
C LEU A 261 1.25 -6.52 5.68
N ALA A 262 -0.01 -6.52 5.26
CA ALA A 262 -0.68 -7.73 4.77
C ALA A 262 0.01 -8.31 3.52
N PHE A 263 0.52 -7.46 2.62
CA PHE A 263 1.32 -7.93 1.49
C PHE A 263 2.62 -8.60 1.94
N LEU A 264 3.38 -8.00 2.86
CA LEU A 264 4.63 -8.56 3.37
C LEU A 264 4.42 -9.90 4.09
N GLY A 265 3.38 -10.01 4.91
CA GLY A 265 3.02 -11.27 5.57
C GLY A 265 2.71 -12.39 4.56
N ASN A 266 1.88 -12.08 3.55
CA ASN A 266 1.57 -13.02 2.47
C ASN A 266 2.81 -13.39 1.63
N LEU A 267 3.71 -12.43 1.39
CA LEU A 267 4.96 -12.69 0.69
C LEU A 267 5.85 -13.65 1.49
N SER A 268 6.06 -13.37 2.77
CA SER A 268 6.83 -14.24 3.68
C SER A 268 6.29 -15.67 3.70
N GLN A 269 4.97 -15.83 3.86
CA GLN A 269 4.32 -17.14 3.84
C GLN A 269 4.48 -17.88 2.48
N ARG A 270 4.52 -17.15 1.36
CA ARG A 270 4.76 -17.75 0.04
C ARG A 270 6.21 -18.14 -0.21
N LEU A 271 7.17 -17.45 0.41
CA LEU A 271 8.60 -17.73 0.26
C LEU A 271 9.03 -18.93 1.12
N SER A 272 8.47 -19.08 2.32
CA SER A 272 8.87 -20.10 3.30
C SER A 272 8.85 -21.55 2.75
N PRO A 273 7.79 -22.05 2.06
CA PRO A 273 7.80 -23.39 1.48
C PRO A 273 8.85 -23.61 0.39
N ARG A 274 9.42 -22.54 -0.17
CA ARG A 274 10.47 -22.57 -1.19
C ARG A 274 11.87 -22.47 -0.58
N GLY A 275 12.00 -22.56 0.74
CA GLY A 275 13.27 -22.39 1.45
C GLY A 275 13.81 -20.96 1.40
N ALA A 276 13.00 -19.99 0.98
CA ALA A 276 13.36 -18.58 0.89
C ALA A 276 12.64 -17.77 1.98
N HIS A 277 13.10 -16.54 2.20
CA HIS A 277 12.57 -15.64 3.22
C HIS A 277 12.67 -14.18 2.75
N ILE A 278 11.97 -13.28 3.43
CA ILE A 278 12.05 -11.85 3.12
C ILE A 278 13.40 -11.29 3.58
N GLY A 279 14.05 -10.50 2.74
CA GLY A 279 15.35 -9.89 3.02
C GLY A 279 15.29 -8.82 4.12
N ALA A 280 16.46 -8.50 4.68
CA ALA A 280 16.63 -7.47 5.72
C ALA A 280 15.88 -6.14 5.45
N PRO A 281 15.93 -5.53 4.23
CA PRO A 281 15.16 -4.32 3.92
C PRO A 281 13.64 -4.46 4.15
N LEU A 282 13.06 -5.60 3.77
CA LEU A 282 11.63 -5.86 3.92
C LEU A 282 11.26 -6.24 5.35
N CYS A 283 12.17 -6.88 6.07
CA CYS A 283 12.03 -7.14 7.50
C CYS A 283 11.96 -5.81 8.28
N GLY A 284 12.90 -4.89 8.02
CA GLY A 284 12.92 -3.56 8.62
C GLY A 284 11.68 -2.73 8.28
N LEU A 285 11.25 -2.73 7.01
CA LEU A 285 9.98 -2.13 6.63
C LEU A 285 8.79 -2.75 7.36
N GLY A 286 8.77 -4.07 7.54
CA GLY A 286 7.75 -4.79 8.31
C GLY A 286 7.60 -4.26 9.74
N LEU A 287 8.74 -4.06 10.43
CA LEU A 287 8.78 -3.45 11.77
C LEU A 287 8.21 -2.03 11.78
N ARG A 288 8.64 -1.17 10.85
CA ARG A 288 8.14 0.21 10.74
C ARG A 288 6.63 0.25 10.51
N LEU A 289 6.14 -0.58 9.59
CA LEU A 289 4.72 -0.66 9.25
C LEU A 289 3.88 -1.18 10.41
N SER A 290 4.32 -2.22 11.12
CA SER A 290 3.59 -2.79 12.25
C SER A 290 3.52 -1.84 13.44
N ALA A 291 4.59 -1.07 13.71
CA ALA A 291 4.54 0.02 14.69
C ALA A 291 3.60 1.13 14.23
N ALA A 292 3.66 1.57 12.98
CA ALA A 292 2.80 2.65 12.47
C ALA A 292 1.29 2.38 12.62
N ILE A 293 0.87 1.11 12.58
CA ILE A 293 -0.52 0.69 12.81
C ILE A 293 -0.80 0.17 14.23
N CYS A 294 0.11 0.37 15.18
CA CYS A 294 -0.02 -0.05 16.57
C CYS A 294 -0.25 -1.57 16.74
N LYS A 295 0.49 -2.44 16.04
CA LYS A 295 0.32 -3.91 16.13
C LYS A 295 1.59 -4.62 16.64
N PRO A 296 1.82 -4.63 17.97
CA PRO A 296 3.01 -5.25 18.59
C PRO A 296 3.18 -6.73 18.26
N ARG A 297 2.08 -7.47 18.06
CA ARG A 297 2.14 -8.88 17.63
C ARG A 297 2.83 -9.03 16.28
N ALA A 298 2.49 -8.20 15.30
CA ALA A 298 3.13 -8.23 13.99
C ALA A 298 4.60 -7.81 14.10
N THR A 299 4.92 -6.79 14.91
CA THR A 299 6.30 -6.37 15.16
C THR A 299 7.15 -7.52 15.71
N MET A 300 6.59 -8.33 16.60
CA MET A 300 7.26 -9.50 17.15
C MET A 300 7.57 -10.55 16.07
N GLU A 301 6.66 -10.78 15.13
CA GLU A 301 6.90 -11.72 14.01
C GLU A 301 8.07 -11.26 13.14
N TYR A 302 8.17 -9.96 12.82
CA TYR A 302 9.31 -9.43 12.07
C TYR A 302 10.60 -9.42 12.91
N LEU A 303 10.51 -9.21 14.21
CA LEU A 303 11.65 -9.34 15.12
C LEU A 303 12.20 -10.77 15.08
N ASP A 304 11.31 -11.77 15.17
CA ASP A 304 11.64 -13.20 15.09
C ASP A 304 12.25 -13.58 13.73
N ILE A 305 11.75 -13.04 12.62
CA ILE A 305 12.34 -13.20 11.29
C ILE A 305 13.77 -12.66 11.28
N GLY A 306 13.99 -11.46 11.81
CA GLY A 306 15.31 -10.85 11.90
C GLY A 306 16.30 -11.70 12.69
N PHE A 307 15.86 -12.29 13.82
CA PHE A 307 16.67 -13.21 14.61
C PHE A 307 16.94 -14.52 13.87
N GLY A 308 15.90 -15.11 13.27
CA GLY A 308 16.00 -16.40 12.56
C GLY A 308 16.94 -16.37 11.35
N HIS A 309 17.16 -15.19 10.76
CA HIS A 309 18.01 -15.01 9.58
C HIS A 309 19.27 -14.16 9.83
N GLY A 310 19.57 -13.80 11.08
CA GLY A 310 20.82 -13.12 11.45
C GLY A 310 20.94 -11.68 10.94
N TYR A 311 19.83 -10.97 10.76
CA TYR A 311 19.82 -9.63 10.16
C TYR A 311 20.43 -8.54 11.05
N TRP A 312 20.38 -8.74 12.36
CA TRP A 312 20.86 -7.77 13.35
C TRP A 312 22.38 -7.57 13.32
N ALA A 313 23.15 -8.63 13.03
CA ALA A 313 24.60 -8.55 12.96
C ALA A 313 25.10 -8.08 11.58
N ALA A 314 24.35 -8.40 10.52
CA ALA A 314 24.81 -8.26 9.14
C ALA A 314 24.38 -6.95 8.46
N ASN A 315 23.44 -6.17 9.02
CA ASN A 315 22.85 -5.04 8.32
C ASN A 315 22.48 -3.86 9.25
N ASP A 316 23.27 -2.78 9.18
CA ASP A 316 23.06 -1.58 9.99
C ASP A 316 21.75 -0.85 9.69
N GLN A 317 21.22 -0.97 8.47
CA GLN A 317 19.93 -0.38 8.10
C GLN A 317 18.79 -0.94 8.95
N VAL A 318 18.86 -2.22 9.31
CA VAL A 318 17.83 -2.89 10.12
C VAL A 318 17.85 -2.36 11.56
N MET A 319 19.01 -1.96 12.08
CA MET A 319 19.06 -1.26 13.37
C MET A 319 18.37 0.11 13.30
N GLY A 320 18.58 0.86 12.21
CA GLY A 320 17.88 2.13 11.98
C GLY A 320 16.37 1.93 11.91
N ASP A 321 15.90 0.90 11.20
CA ASP A 321 14.48 0.54 11.14
C ASP A 321 13.93 0.13 12.52
N LEU A 322 14.71 -0.60 13.34
CA LEU A 322 14.33 -0.93 14.72
C LEU A 322 14.21 0.34 15.59
N LEU A 323 15.16 1.26 15.52
CA LEU A 323 15.09 2.53 16.25
C LEU A 323 13.83 3.32 15.85
N SER A 324 13.58 3.50 14.54
CA SER A 324 12.38 4.16 14.04
C SER A 324 11.09 3.47 14.47
N THR A 325 11.10 2.14 14.60
CA THR A 325 9.97 1.34 15.11
C THR A 325 9.67 1.68 16.57
N LEU A 326 10.70 1.75 17.42
CA LEU A 326 10.55 2.10 18.83
C LEU A 326 10.13 3.56 19.03
N GLU A 327 10.70 4.49 18.26
CA GLU A 327 10.30 5.90 18.25
C GLU A 327 8.84 6.07 17.83
N THR A 328 8.37 5.26 16.88
CA THR A 328 6.96 5.26 16.45
C THR A 328 6.03 4.83 17.59
N TYR A 329 6.38 3.76 18.32
CA TYR A 329 5.63 3.36 19.51
C TYR A 329 5.65 4.42 20.61
N LEU A 330 6.80 5.05 20.82
CA LEU A 330 6.97 6.09 21.83
C LEU A 330 6.07 7.28 21.51
N HIS A 331 6.09 7.72 20.24
CA HIS A 331 5.23 8.79 19.76
C HIS A 331 3.75 8.46 19.96
N GLN A 332 3.32 7.24 19.63
CA GLN A 332 1.93 6.80 19.80
C GLN A 332 1.48 6.74 21.26
N LEU A 333 2.36 6.33 22.17
CA LEU A 333 2.07 6.28 23.61
C LEU A 333 2.15 7.66 24.28
N SER A 334 2.94 8.58 23.73
CA SER A 334 3.07 9.96 24.25
C SER A 334 1.91 10.89 23.86
N MET A 335 1.18 10.57 22.78
CA MET A 335 0.05 11.38 22.31
C MET A 335 -1.21 11.10 23.15
N SER A 336 -1.87 12.17 23.61
CA SER A 336 -3.03 12.13 24.51
C SER A 336 -4.10 11.09 24.10
N PRO A 337 -4.79 10.45 25.05
CA PRO A 337 -5.53 9.18 24.89
C PRO A 337 -6.76 9.21 23.96
N GLY A 338 -7.01 10.31 23.24
CA GLY A 338 -8.25 10.54 22.50
C GLY A 338 -8.36 9.87 21.12
N LEU A 339 -7.25 9.41 20.50
CA LEU A 339 -7.33 8.93 19.11
C LEU A 339 -6.70 7.55 18.81
N ARG A 340 -5.72 7.07 19.60
CA ARG A 340 -4.94 5.86 19.27
C ARG A 340 -4.34 5.14 20.50
N SER A 341 -5.07 5.05 21.60
CA SER A 341 -4.58 4.32 22.78
C SER A 341 -4.46 2.82 22.47
N LEU A 342 -3.28 2.24 22.72
CA LEU A 342 -3.07 0.79 22.64
C LEU A 342 -4.01 0.09 23.63
N GLU A 343 -4.70 -0.95 23.17
CA GLU A 343 -5.50 -1.80 24.05
C GLU A 343 -4.60 -2.48 25.09
N VAL A 344 -5.17 -2.88 26.23
CA VAL A 344 -4.44 -3.59 27.31
C VAL A 344 -3.66 -4.79 26.77
N ALA A 345 -4.28 -5.60 25.91
CA ALA A 345 -3.63 -6.76 25.30
C ALA A 345 -2.43 -6.36 24.42
N ASP A 346 -2.53 -5.25 23.67
CA ASP A 346 -1.44 -4.75 22.84
C ASP A 346 -0.32 -4.13 23.71
N LYS A 347 -0.65 -3.43 24.80
CA LYS A 347 0.33 -2.94 25.79
C LYS A 347 1.12 -4.08 26.43
N GLN A 348 0.44 -5.14 26.85
CA GLN A 348 1.08 -6.36 27.36
C GLN A 348 1.98 -6.98 26.30
N ARG A 349 1.50 -7.09 25.07
CA ARG A 349 2.30 -7.65 23.98
C ARG A 349 3.52 -6.81 23.65
N LEU A 350 3.42 -5.48 23.78
CA LEU A 350 4.55 -4.57 23.64
C LEU A 350 5.55 -4.76 24.79
N LEU A 351 5.10 -4.90 26.04
CA LEU A 351 5.99 -5.21 27.17
C LEU A 351 6.75 -6.53 26.95
N GLN A 352 6.06 -7.57 26.48
CA GLN A 352 6.65 -8.86 26.13
C GLN A 352 7.70 -8.72 25.00
N LEU A 353 7.40 -7.92 23.95
CA LEU A 353 8.33 -7.63 22.85
C LEU A 353 9.59 -6.91 23.34
N LEU A 354 9.43 -5.95 24.24
CA LEU A 354 10.53 -5.17 24.77
C LEU A 354 11.46 -6.02 25.64
N THR A 355 10.89 -6.82 26.54
CA THR A 355 11.63 -7.53 27.60
C THR A 355 12.06 -8.94 27.18
N GLY A 356 11.29 -9.61 26.32
CA GLY A 356 11.47 -11.03 26.01
C GLY A 356 10.87 -11.98 27.03
N VAL A 357 10.02 -11.50 27.93
CA VAL A 357 9.37 -12.35 28.94
C VAL A 357 7.91 -12.56 28.54
N TYR A 358 7.52 -13.79 28.23
CA TYR A 358 6.13 -14.12 27.87
C TYR A 358 5.29 -14.58 29.04
N ASN A 359 5.89 -15.36 29.94
CA ASN A 359 5.33 -15.92 31.16
C ASN A 359 6.45 -16.09 32.20
N LYS A 360 6.10 -16.34 33.47
CA LYS A 360 7.06 -16.50 34.60
C LYS A 360 8.24 -17.43 34.29
N ASP A 361 8.03 -18.46 33.46
CA ASP A 361 9.03 -19.49 33.17
C ASP A 361 9.58 -19.45 31.73
N GLN A 362 9.13 -18.50 30.90
CA GLN A 362 9.49 -18.41 29.49
C GLN A 362 10.12 -17.06 29.15
N THR A 363 11.45 -17.04 29.23
CA THR A 363 12.29 -15.95 28.72
C THR A 363 12.85 -16.33 27.36
N THR A 364 12.78 -15.40 26.41
CA THR A 364 13.41 -15.51 25.10
C THR A 364 14.58 -14.55 25.00
N GLU A 365 15.67 -15.01 24.38
CA GLU A 365 16.76 -14.13 23.97
C GLU A 365 16.38 -13.27 22.75
N LYS A 366 15.18 -13.45 22.19
CA LYS A 366 14.68 -12.71 21.03
C LYS A 366 13.82 -11.51 21.46
N SER A 367 14.45 -10.45 21.95
CA SER A 367 13.76 -9.25 22.42
C SER A 367 14.47 -7.96 22.03
N VAL A 368 13.79 -6.83 22.19
CA VAL A 368 14.43 -5.53 21.99
C VAL A 368 15.53 -5.31 23.03
N ARG A 369 15.30 -5.73 24.28
CA ARG A 369 16.30 -5.69 25.34
C ARG A 369 17.58 -6.42 24.95
N SER A 370 17.48 -7.65 24.45
CA SER A 370 18.67 -8.42 24.07
C SER A 370 19.42 -7.77 22.91
N LEU A 371 18.71 -7.22 21.91
CA LEU A 371 19.32 -6.46 20.82
C LEU A 371 20.01 -5.19 21.30
N ALA A 372 19.35 -4.41 22.16
CA ALA A 372 19.91 -3.17 22.70
C ALA A 372 21.23 -3.45 23.46
N LEU A 373 21.23 -4.50 24.30
CA LEU A 373 22.43 -4.91 25.03
C LEU A 373 23.50 -5.49 24.10
N TYR A 374 23.11 -6.28 23.10
CA TYR A 374 24.02 -6.82 22.09
C TYR A 374 24.73 -5.68 21.34
N PHE A 375 23.98 -4.69 20.82
CA PHE A 375 24.57 -3.57 20.09
C PHE A 375 25.46 -2.68 20.96
N LEU A 376 25.16 -2.53 22.25
CA LEU A 376 26.01 -1.76 23.17
C LEU A 376 27.29 -2.51 23.58
N GLN A 377 27.28 -3.84 23.51
CA GLN A 377 28.45 -4.68 23.80
C GLN A 377 29.31 -4.92 22.57
N GLU A 378 28.72 -4.88 21.37
CA GLU A 378 29.42 -5.05 20.11
C GLU A 378 30.41 -3.90 19.89
N ARG A 379 31.71 -4.24 19.86
CA ARG A 379 32.75 -3.24 19.63
C ARG A 379 32.82 -2.90 18.15
N ARG A 380 32.20 -1.77 17.80
CA ARG A 380 32.41 -1.10 16.52
C ARG A 380 32.90 0.31 16.78
N ASP A 381 34.02 0.70 16.18
CA ASP A 381 34.66 2.02 16.36
C ASP A 381 33.92 3.15 15.62
N GLU A 382 32.63 2.95 15.32
CA GLU A 382 31.79 3.90 14.60
C GLU A 382 30.88 4.68 15.56
N VAL A 383 31.11 5.99 15.64
CA VAL A 383 30.33 6.90 16.49
C VAL A 383 28.83 6.85 16.15
N ASN A 384 28.48 6.71 14.87
CA ASN A 384 27.09 6.62 14.43
C ASN A 384 26.41 5.33 14.89
N TYR A 385 27.14 4.20 14.87
CA TYR A 385 26.64 2.93 15.38
C TYR A 385 26.38 3.02 16.89
N THR A 386 27.33 3.56 17.66
CA THR A 386 27.18 3.75 19.11
C THR A 386 25.99 4.65 19.44
N ARG A 387 25.81 5.75 18.68
CA ARG A 387 24.65 6.64 18.83
C ARG A 387 23.33 5.90 18.58
N MET A 388 23.26 5.05 17.55
CA MET A 388 22.06 4.24 17.27
C MET A 388 21.78 3.22 18.38
N ALA A 389 22.81 2.50 18.86
CA ALA A 389 22.68 1.53 19.95
C ALA A 389 22.16 2.19 21.24
N LEU A 390 22.72 3.35 21.61
CA LEU A 390 22.25 4.15 22.74
C LEU A 390 20.82 4.67 22.52
N GLY A 391 20.49 5.08 21.28
CA GLY A 391 19.13 5.46 20.91
C GLY A 391 18.12 4.34 21.12
N ILE A 392 18.44 3.12 20.68
CA ILE A 392 17.58 1.93 20.86
C ILE A 392 17.39 1.63 22.35
N TYR A 393 18.47 1.64 23.14
CA TYR A 393 18.39 1.42 24.58
C TYR A 393 17.56 2.50 25.29
N ARG A 394 17.77 3.77 24.94
CA ARG A 394 16.96 4.88 25.46
C ARG A 394 15.49 4.69 25.15
N CYS A 395 15.13 4.41 23.90
CA CYS A 395 13.74 4.17 23.52
C CYS A 395 13.14 2.98 24.26
N TYR A 396 13.91 1.90 24.44
CA TYR A 396 13.49 0.74 25.25
C TYR A 396 13.14 1.14 26.68
N ILE A 397 14.02 1.87 27.39
CA ILE A 397 13.78 2.30 28.77
C ILE A 397 12.57 3.25 28.85
N VAL A 398 12.48 4.24 27.97
CA VAL A 398 11.37 5.21 28.01
C VAL A 398 10.03 4.55 27.68
N LEU A 399 10.00 3.56 26.77
CA LEU A 399 8.80 2.78 26.47
C LEU A 399 8.33 1.95 27.67
N LEU A 400 9.24 1.38 28.47
CA LEU A 400 8.86 0.73 29.74
C LEU A 400 8.13 1.73 30.66
N GLY A 401 8.63 2.96 30.73
CA GLY A 401 7.98 4.06 31.44
C GLY A 401 6.56 4.32 30.97
N HIS A 402 6.35 4.53 29.67
CA HIS A 402 5.01 4.76 29.12
C HIS A 402 4.03 3.58 29.26
N LEU A 403 4.54 2.37 29.50
CA LEU A 403 3.72 1.20 29.81
C LEU A 403 3.38 1.09 31.30
N GLY A 404 4.00 1.90 32.16
CA GLY A 404 3.86 1.81 33.62
C GLY A 404 4.64 0.63 34.22
N ALA A 405 5.67 0.14 33.52
CA ALA A 405 6.45 -1.03 33.91
C ALA A 405 7.54 -0.69 34.94
N VAL A 406 7.11 -0.19 36.11
CA VAL A 406 8.00 0.37 37.14
C VAL A 406 8.87 -0.68 37.84
N ALA A 407 8.42 -1.93 37.94
CA ALA A 407 9.24 -3.01 38.48
C ALA A 407 10.34 -3.41 37.49
N SER A 408 10.02 -3.46 36.20
CA SER A 408 11.01 -3.70 35.14
C SER A 408 12.04 -2.58 35.06
N LEU A 409 11.63 -1.31 35.19
CA LEU A 409 12.56 -0.17 35.24
C LEU A 409 13.55 -0.30 36.41
N TRP A 410 13.08 -0.66 37.60
CA TRP A 410 13.92 -0.89 38.77
C TRP A 410 14.98 -1.97 38.53
N GLN A 411 14.60 -3.05 37.85
CA GLN A 411 15.50 -4.15 37.54
C GLN A 411 16.49 -3.80 36.43
N GLU A 412 16.05 -3.05 35.41
CA GLU A 412 16.93 -2.57 34.34
C GLU A 412 17.98 -1.61 34.88
N TRP A 413 17.63 -0.71 35.80
CA TRP A 413 18.61 0.19 36.43
C TRP A 413 19.77 -0.58 37.06
N ARG A 414 19.46 -1.64 37.83
CA ARG A 414 20.46 -2.48 38.51
C ARG A 414 21.28 -3.35 37.58
N SER A 415 20.65 -3.87 36.53
CA SER A 415 21.28 -4.85 35.65
C SER A 415 21.98 -4.18 34.47
N SER A 416 21.23 -3.48 33.62
CA SER A 416 21.76 -2.85 32.41
C SER A 416 22.27 -1.44 32.65
N GLY A 417 21.57 -0.63 33.45
CA GLY A 417 21.92 0.78 33.69
C GLY A 417 23.33 0.96 34.26
N ILE A 418 23.65 0.25 35.35
CA ILE A 418 24.99 0.26 35.95
C ILE A 418 26.06 -0.28 34.98
N ALA A 419 25.77 -1.38 34.28
CA ALA A 419 26.72 -1.97 33.33
C ALA A 419 27.06 -1.03 32.17
N ILE A 420 26.06 -0.35 31.61
CA ILE A 420 26.25 0.61 30.51
C ILE A 420 26.97 1.86 31.01
N GLY A 421 26.61 2.38 32.19
CA GLY A 421 27.34 3.48 32.83
C GLY A 421 28.83 3.15 33.00
N ASN A 422 29.15 1.93 33.45
CA ASN A 422 30.55 1.48 33.56
C ASN A 422 31.25 1.37 32.20
N LEU A 423 30.58 0.87 31.16
CA LEU A 423 31.17 0.80 29.81
C LEU A 423 31.52 2.19 29.27
N ILE A 424 30.64 3.14 29.53
CA ILE A 424 30.80 4.54 29.17
C ILE A 424 31.97 5.18 29.96
N GLN A 425 31.98 5.06 31.29
CA GLN A 425 33.02 5.66 32.15
C GLN A 425 34.42 5.12 31.85
N ASN A 426 34.51 3.85 31.45
CA ASN A 426 35.76 3.21 31.06
C ASN A 426 36.19 3.52 29.61
N GLY A 427 35.50 4.43 28.91
CA GLY A 427 35.80 4.81 27.53
C GLY A 427 35.61 3.69 26.52
N ARG A 428 34.88 2.62 26.87
CA ARG A 428 34.60 1.47 25.99
C ARG A 428 33.42 1.72 25.05
N LEU A 429 32.59 2.72 25.36
CA LEU A 429 31.52 3.23 24.50
C LEU A 429 31.86 4.69 24.15
N PRO A 430 32.20 5.00 22.89
CA PRO A 430 32.51 6.37 22.49
C PRO A 430 31.24 7.23 22.49
N ILE A 431 31.21 8.27 23.31
CA ILE A 431 30.09 9.23 23.36
C ILE A 431 30.45 10.46 22.54
N PRO A 432 29.59 10.86 21.58
CA PRO A 432 29.77 12.13 20.89
C PRO A 432 29.45 13.29 21.86
N ASP A 433 30.46 14.10 22.18
CA ASP A 433 30.43 15.36 22.94
C ASP A 433 29.34 15.47 24.03
N GLY A 434 29.66 15.06 25.27
CA GLY A 434 28.74 15.22 26.40
C GLY A 434 29.19 14.51 27.68
N GLN A 435 28.48 14.77 28.79
CA GLN A 435 28.71 14.07 30.04
C GLN A 435 28.31 12.58 29.90
N PRO A 436 29.22 11.64 30.17
CA PRO A 436 29.02 10.23 29.85
C PRO A 436 27.76 9.60 30.48
N ASP A 437 27.49 9.92 31.74
CA ASP A 437 26.38 9.34 32.51
C ASP A 437 25.01 9.96 32.19
N ALA A 438 24.98 11.14 31.56
CA ALA A 438 23.74 11.92 31.42
C ALA A 438 22.69 11.19 30.59
N ILE A 439 23.08 10.55 29.49
CA ILE A 439 22.14 9.89 28.55
C ILE A 439 21.34 8.76 29.23
N VAL A 440 22.02 7.92 30.02
CA VAL A 440 21.37 6.80 30.72
C VAL A 440 20.47 7.35 31.81
N VAL A 441 20.98 8.26 32.64
CA VAL A 441 20.20 8.87 33.73
C VAL A 441 18.94 9.54 33.16
N GLU A 442 19.08 10.44 32.18
CA GLU A 442 17.98 11.14 31.49
C GLU A 442 16.92 10.19 30.94
N ALA A 443 17.31 9.05 30.38
CA ALA A 443 16.37 8.03 29.90
C ALA A 443 15.52 7.47 31.05
N PHE A 444 16.14 7.14 32.19
CA PHE A 444 15.43 6.67 33.37
C PHE A 444 14.56 7.77 33.99
N GLN A 445 15.02 9.03 34.04
CA GLN A 445 14.17 10.13 34.53
C GLN A 445 12.92 10.30 33.67
N SER A 446 13.10 10.28 32.34
CA SER A 446 12.00 10.37 31.38
C SER A 446 11.03 9.19 31.54
N ALA A 447 11.55 7.98 31.74
CA ALA A 447 10.75 6.78 31.94
C ALA A 447 9.96 6.82 33.26
N ILE A 448 10.56 7.25 34.36
CA ILE A 448 9.90 7.39 35.65
C ILE A 448 8.78 8.42 35.54
N ALA A 449 9.06 9.60 35.00
CA ALA A 449 8.05 10.65 34.80
C ALA A 449 6.87 10.16 33.95
N ALA A 450 7.13 9.42 32.88
CA ALA A 450 6.09 8.82 32.06
C ALA A 450 5.28 7.77 32.86
N SER A 451 5.94 6.93 33.66
CA SER A 451 5.30 5.85 34.40
C SER A 451 4.30 6.31 35.46
N LEU A 452 4.59 7.43 36.13
CA LEU A 452 3.71 7.97 37.18
C LEU A 452 2.32 8.33 36.63
N SER A 453 2.23 8.70 35.36
CA SER A 453 0.95 9.05 34.72
C SER A 453 0.06 7.85 34.37
N VAL A 454 0.59 6.62 34.44
CA VAL A 454 -0.07 5.41 33.94
C VAL A 454 0.01 4.20 34.87
N VAL A 455 0.83 4.22 35.91
CA VAL A 455 1.06 3.07 36.79
C VAL A 455 -0.19 2.74 37.62
N ALA A 456 -0.51 1.45 37.77
CA ALA A 456 -1.60 0.96 38.62
C ALA A 456 -1.07 -0.11 39.56
N LEU A 457 -0.64 0.30 40.77
CA LEU A 457 -0.02 -0.58 41.75
C LEU A 457 -1.05 -1.35 42.57
N GLY A 458 -0.81 -2.65 42.76
CA GLY A 458 -1.59 -3.47 43.68
C GLY A 458 -1.21 -3.28 45.14
N GLU A 459 -2.14 -3.61 46.04
CA GLU A 459 -1.92 -3.68 47.49
C GLU A 459 -1.25 -5.00 47.93
N ASP A 460 -1.02 -5.92 47.01
CA ASP A 460 -0.44 -7.23 47.30
C ASP A 460 1.01 -7.12 47.82
N GLU A 461 1.39 -7.97 48.78
CA GLU A 461 2.77 -8.08 49.25
C GLU A 461 3.71 -8.43 48.09
N VAL A 462 4.68 -7.56 47.84
CA VAL A 462 5.66 -7.74 46.77
C VAL A 462 6.84 -8.54 47.31
N PRO A 463 7.23 -9.66 46.68
CA PRO A 463 8.42 -10.40 47.07
C PRO A 463 9.67 -9.52 47.02
N LYS A 464 10.53 -9.67 48.03
CA LYS A 464 11.86 -9.06 48.03
C LYS A 464 12.73 -9.80 47.01
N ASP A 465 13.40 -9.04 46.14
CA ASP A 465 14.35 -9.54 45.13
C ASP A 465 13.75 -10.40 44.01
N LEU A 466 12.97 -9.77 43.14
CA LEU A 466 12.51 -10.39 41.90
C LEU A 466 13.56 -10.26 40.78
N ASP A 467 13.69 -11.31 39.98
CA ASP A 467 14.40 -11.25 38.71
C ASP A 467 13.56 -10.49 37.66
N LEU A 468 14.12 -10.31 36.45
CA LEU A 468 13.41 -9.59 35.39
C LEU A 468 12.07 -10.25 35.04
N ALA A 469 12.00 -11.59 35.04
CA ALA A 469 10.76 -12.29 34.74
C ALA A 469 9.67 -12.05 35.80
N GLY A 470 10.07 -12.03 37.08
CA GLY A 470 9.23 -11.64 38.21
C GLY A 470 8.73 -10.20 38.09
N CYS A 471 9.62 -9.24 37.81
CA CYS A 471 9.28 -7.84 37.61
C CYS A 471 8.29 -7.64 36.45
N VAL A 472 8.55 -8.25 35.28
CA VAL A 472 7.64 -8.16 34.13
C VAL A 472 6.28 -8.76 34.44
N THR A 473 6.23 -9.85 35.22
CA THR A 473 4.95 -10.44 35.61
C THR A 473 4.12 -9.50 36.48
N LEU A 474 4.75 -8.78 37.41
CA LEU A 474 4.07 -7.74 38.20
C LEU A 474 3.56 -6.61 37.29
N ASP A 475 4.37 -6.16 36.35
CA ASP A 475 4.02 -5.08 35.44
C ASP A 475 2.88 -5.48 34.47
N LEU A 476 2.81 -6.73 34.02
CA LEU A 476 1.69 -7.25 33.24
C LEU A 476 0.36 -7.20 34.01
N VAL A 477 0.41 -7.47 35.33
CA VAL A 477 -0.75 -7.33 36.23
C VAL A 477 -1.11 -5.86 36.43
N SER A 478 -0.13 -4.98 36.62
CA SER A 478 -0.33 -3.51 36.68
C SER A 478 -1.04 -3.00 35.42
N ILE A 479 -0.56 -3.38 34.22
CA ILE A 479 -1.18 -3.00 32.94
C ILE A 479 -2.64 -3.45 32.83
N ASN A 480 -3.01 -4.61 33.37
CA ASN A 480 -4.41 -5.05 33.41
C ASN A 480 -5.28 -4.13 34.30
N LYS A 481 -4.73 -3.67 35.43
CA LYS A 481 -5.43 -2.80 36.39
C LYS A 481 -5.64 -1.38 35.86
N GLN A 482 -4.78 -0.88 34.96
CA GLN A 482 -4.92 0.44 34.32
C GLN A 482 -6.30 0.69 33.67
N LYS A 483 -6.98 -0.35 33.20
CA LYS A 483 -8.33 -0.23 32.59
C LYS A 483 -9.44 -0.05 33.62
N GLN A 484 -9.24 -0.51 34.85
CA GLN A 484 -10.25 -0.45 35.93
C GLN A 484 -10.29 0.92 36.60
N ASP A 485 -9.14 1.61 36.67
CA ASP A 485 -9.02 2.93 37.30
C ASP A 485 -9.31 4.10 36.36
N ALA A 486 -9.45 3.84 35.06
CA ALA A 486 -9.95 4.81 34.07
C ALA A 486 -11.47 5.05 34.23
N ARG A 487 -11.90 5.59 35.39
CA ARG A 487 -13.25 6.13 35.54
C ARG A 487 -13.40 7.39 34.67
N PRO A 488 -14.45 7.49 33.84
CA PRO A 488 -14.73 8.69 33.07
C PRO A 488 -15.30 9.75 34.01
N GLY A 489 -14.42 10.53 34.65
CA GLY A 489 -14.87 11.55 35.61
C GLY A 489 -13.78 12.46 36.15
N TYR A 490 -12.53 12.00 36.23
CA TYR A 490 -11.42 12.90 36.52
C TYR A 490 -10.93 13.51 35.21
N GLN A 491 -11.47 14.70 34.92
CA GLN A 491 -10.75 15.67 34.11
C GLN A 491 -9.34 15.75 34.69
N GLN A 492 -8.34 15.61 33.81
CA GLN A 492 -6.95 15.96 34.10
C GLN A 492 -6.93 17.40 34.59
N GLU A 493 -7.11 17.61 35.89
CA GLU A 493 -6.37 18.67 36.57
C GLU A 493 -4.90 18.40 36.23
N GLU A 494 -4.29 19.42 35.64
CA GLU A 494 -2.94 19.45 35.12
C GLU A 494 -2.05 18.50 35.91
N ALA A 495 -1.68 17.35 35.30
CA ALA A 495 -0.54 16.59 35.77
C ALA A 495 0.61 17.59 35.76
N HIS A 496 0.93 18.16 36.91
CA HIS A 496 2.05 19.06 37.05
C HIS A 496 3.24 18.27 36.51
N PRO A 497 3.90 18.72 35.42
CA PRO A 497 5.15 18.09 35.03
C PRO A 497 6.03 18.25 36.26
N MET A 498 6.37 17.15 36.92
CA MET A 498 7.24 17.20 38.09
C MET A 498 8.60 17.76 37.64
N ARG A 499 8.72 19.08 37.74
CA ARG A 499 9.99 19.78 37.90
C ARG A 499 10.50 19.35 39.26
N GLY A 500 11.54 18.53 39.30
CA GLY A 500 12.36 18.50 40.52
C GLY A 500 12.99 17.19 40.96
N PHE A 501 12.94 16.10 40.19
CA PHE A 501 13.90 15.04 40.45
C PHE A 501 15.28 15.52 39.99
N VAL A 502 16.16 15.84 40.94
CA VAL A 502 17.58 16.02 40.65
C VAL A 502 18.18 14.64 40.42
N ASP A 503 19.23 14.52 39.59
CA ASP A 503 19.90 13.24 39.29
C ASP A 503 20.18 12.37 40.53
N GLY A 504 20.53 13.01 41.67
CA GLY A 504 20.78 12.33 42.94
C GLY A 504 19.56 11.62 43.53
N ASP A 505 18.38 12.20 43.38
CA ASP A 505 17.13 11.68 43.96
C ASP A 505 16.67 10.41 43.24
N ILE A 506 16.86 10.36 41.91
CA ILE A 506 16.52 9.18 41.10
C ILE A 506 17.47 8.02 41.39
N ARG A 507 18.77 8.29 41.50
CA ARG A 507 19.76 7.28 41.87
C ARG A 507 19.49 6.71 43.26
N ALA A 508 19.10 7.57 44.21
CA ALA A 508 18.72 7.16 45.56
C ALA A 508 17.44 6.31 45.56
N ALA A 509 16.39 6.74 44.86
CA ALA A 509 15.11 6.04 44.80
C ALA A 509 15.23 4.67 44.10
N LEU A 510 15.92 4.61 42.95
CA LEU A 510 16.19 3.35 42.26
C LEU A 510 17.17 2.46 43.04
N GLY A 511 17.92 3.01 43.99
CA GLY A 511 18.79 2.26 44.91
C GLY A 511 18.03 1.51 46.01
N LEU A 512 16.77 1.87 46.29
CA LEU A 512 15.93 1.20 47.29
C LEU A 512 15.58 -0.23 46.88
N PRO A 513 15.44 -1.18 47.83
CA PRO A 513 14.83 -2.49 47.57
C PRO A 513 13.49 -2.38 46.82
N LEU A 514 13.06 -3.43 46.12
CA LEU A 514 11.89 -3.37 45.23
C LEU A 514 10.61 -2.90 45.95
N ASP A 515 10.37 -3.38 47.16
CA ASP A 515 9.27 -2.95 48.02
C ASP A 515 9.35 -1.45 48.34
N GLY A 516 10.51 -0.96 48.77
CA GLY A 516 10.75 0.46 49.04
C GLY A 516 10.64 1.35 47.79
N TRP A 517 11.08 0.87 46.63
CA TRP A 517 10.90 1.57 45.35
C TRP A 517 9.42 1.68 44.97
N LEU A 518 8.66 0.59 45.10
CA LEU A 518 7.24 0.60 44.77
C LEU A 518 6.44 1.47 45.74
N GLU A 519 6.79 1.50 47.03
CA GLU A 519 6.23 2.46 47.99
C GLU A 519 6.51 3.91 47.60
N GLU A 520 7.74 4.20 47.17
CA GLU A 520 8.11 5.53 46.69
C GLU A 520 7.33 5.91 45.43
N VAL A 521 7.16 5.00 44.47
CA VAL A 521 6.30 5.21 43.30
C VAL A 521 4.85 5.47 43.70
N ARG A 522 4.29 4.74 44.68
CA ARG A 522 2.93 4.99 45.21
C ARG A 522 2.81 6.36 45.88
N ARG A 523 3.88 6.87 46.49
CA ARG A 523 3.91 8.20 47.11
C ARG A 523 3.90 9.32 46.06
N LEU A 524 4.43 9.04 44.88
CA LEU A 524 4.66 10.02 43.81
C LEU A 524 3.58 10.02 42.72
N ALA A 525 2.87 8.90 42.54
CA ALA A 525 1.72 8.74 41.65
C ALA A 525 0.43 9.16 42.37
#